data_AF-A0A919WRR1-F1
#
_entry.id   AF-A0A919WRR1-F1
#
_cell.length_a   1.000
_cell.length_b   1.000
_cell.length_c   1.000
_cell.angle_alpha   90.00
_cell.angle_beta   90.00
_cell.angle_gamma   90.00
#
_symmetry.space_group_name_H-M   'P 1'
#
loop_
_entity.id
_entity.type
_entity.pdbx_description
1 polymer ?
#
loop_
_entity_poly.entity_id
_entity_poly.type
_entity_poly.pdbx_seq_one_letter_code
_entity_poly.pdbx_strand_id
1 'polypeptide(L)'
;MAFIYRLDSLSATEGRYSFMTESNSFYEVIVSKDKRTLTRYPEMNNNEAKLRKDNHELIILGEFSIEVGKPAIFRLEPLGIFGDCTIRRTNIVKRISYIH
;
A
#
# COMPACT_ATOMS: atom_id res chain seq x y z
N MET A 1 -21.90 11.53 2.85
CA MET A 1 -20.73 12.43 2.96
C MET A 1 -19.60 11.63 3.59
N ALA A 2 -18.55 11.28 2.84
CA ALA A 2 -17.40 10.55 3.37
C ALA A 2 -16.38 11.57 3.92
N PHE A 3 -16.11 11.54 5.22
CA PHE A 3 -15.09 12.36 5.85
C PHE A 3 -13.72 11.75 5.55
N ILE A 4 -12.92 12.43 4.72
CA ILE A 4 -11.55 12.01 4.41
C ILE A 4 -10.62 12.65 5.44
N TYR A 5 -10.15 11.86 6.41
CA TYR A 5 -9.11 12.31 7.35
C TYR A 5 -7.74 12.17 6.70
N ARG A 6 -6.98 13.27 6.63
CA ARG A 6 -5.56 13.24 6.26
C ARG A 6 -4.75 12.82 7.49
N LEU A 7 -3.92 11.80 7.32
CA LEU A 7 -3.03 11.27 8.35
C LEU A 7 -1.58 11.55 7.96
N ASP A 8 -0.74 11.91 8.93
CA ASP A 8 0.70 12.10 8.72
C ASP A 8 1.45 10.76 8.80
N SER A 9 0.92 9.81 9.56
CA SER A 9 1.42 8.44 9.67
C SER A 9 0.29 7.42 9.85
N LEU A 10 0.52 6.19 9.40
CA LEU A 10 -0.32 5.02 9.63
C LEU A 10 0.49 3.96 10.36
N SER A 11 0.09 3.69 11.59
CA SER A 11 0.48 2.49 12.35
C SER A 11 -0.76 1.62 12.48
N ALA A 12 -0.64 0.32 12.18
CA ALA A 12 -1.72 -0.61 11.82
C ALA A 12 -2.92 -0.70 12.80
N THR A 13 -3.78 0.31 12.78
CA THR A 13 -5.14 0.26 13.31
C THR A 13 -6.07 -0.37 12.28
N GLU A 14 -7.12 -1.06 12.74
CA GLU A 14 -8.12 -1.64 11.84
C GLU A 14 -8.81 -0.53 11.04
N GLY A 15 -9.03 -0.78 9.75
CA GLY A 15 -9.65 0.17 8.84
C GLY A 15 -9.15 0.05 7.41
N ARG A 16 -9.75 0.86 6.53
CA ARG A 16 -9.35 1.00 5.13
C ARG A 16 -8.65 2.34 4.91
N TYR A 17 -7.45 2.25 4.38
CA TYR A 17 -6.58 3.40 4.12
C TYR A 17 -6.22 3.43 2.65
N SER A 18 -5.99 4.63 2.14
CA SER A 18 -5.33 4.81 0.86
C SER A 18 -4.17 5.78 1.00
N PHE A 19 -3.17 5.59 0.16
CA PHE A 19 -2.08 6.54 0.05
C PHE A 19 -1.64 6.66 -1.40
N MET A 20 -1.05 7.79 -1.72
CA MET A 20 -0.48 8.03 -3.04
C MET A 20 0.98 8.44 -2.90
N THR A 21 1.80 7.95 -3.82
CA THR A 21 3.22 8.28 -3.90
C THR A 21 3.48 9.44 -4.87
N GLU A 22 4.68 9.98 -4.85
CA GLU A 22 5.10 11.06 -5.77
C GLU A 22 5.03 10.67 -7.25
N SER A 23 5.19 9.39 -7.56
CA SER A 23 4.98 8.83 -8.90
C SER A 23 3.50 8.58 -9.26
N ASN A 24 2.57 9.25 -8.57
CA ASN A 24 1.12 9.11 -8.73
C ASN A 24 0.58 7.67 -8.65
N SER A 25 1.35 6.73 -8.08
CA SER A 25 0.85 5.38 -7.84
C SER A 25 -0.06 5.41 -6.63
N PHE A 26 -1.27 4.89 -6.79
CA PHE A 26 -2.24 4.79 -5.73
C PHE A 26 -2.17 3.42 -5.07
N TYR A 27 -2.28 3.40 -3.75
CA TYR A 27 -2.25 2.19 -2.97
C TYR A 27 -3.42 2.20 -2.01
N GLU A 28 -4.01 1.04 -1.82
CA GLU A 28 -5.03 0.77 -0.83
C GLU A 28 -4.51 -0.26 0.15
N VAL A 29 -4.74 0.00 1.43
CA VAL A 29 -4.38 -0.89 2.53
C VAL A 29 -5.63 -1.17 3.34
N ILE A 30 -5.93 -2.45 3.54
CA ILE A 30 -7.02 -2.88 4.41
C ILE A 30 -6.40 -3.60 5.59
N VAL A 31 -6.69 -3.14 6.80
CA VAL A 31 -6.28 -3.77 8.05
C VAL A 31 -7.54 -4.26 8.75
N SER A 32 -7.61 -5.56 8.94
CA SER A 32 -8.64 -6.24 9.74
C SER A 32 -7.97 -7.09 10.82
N LYS A 33 -8.76 -7.58 11.78
CA LYS A 33 -8.28 -8.40 12.89
C LYS A 33 -7.42 -9.58 12.44
N ASP A 34 -7.82 -10.23 11.35
CA ASP A 34 -7.23 -11.50 10.90
C ASP A 34 -6.34 -11.35 9.66
N LYS A 35 -6.48 -10.24 8.92
CA LYS A 35 -5.81 -10.07 7.62
C LYS A 35 -5.44 -8.61 7.36
N ARG A 36 -4.27 -8.43 6.75
CA ARG A 36 -3.76 -7.16 6.23
C ARG A 36 -3.48 -7.30 4.76
N THR A 37 -3.98 -6.39 3.94
CA THR A 37 -3.84 -6.49 2.49
C THR A 37 -3.41 -5.16 1.87
N LEU A 38 -2.71 -5.27 0.74
CA LEU A 38 -2.21 -4.16 -0.05
C LEU A 38 -2.62 -4.36 -1.51
N THR A 39 -3.29 -3.38 -2.10
CA THR A 39 -3.55 -3.33 -3.54
C THR A 39 -2.89 -2.09 -4.12
N ARG A 40 -2.13 -2.26 -5.22
CA ARG A 40 -1.55 -1.14 -5.97
C ARG A 40 -2.34 -0.88 -7.24
N TYR A 41 -2.71 0.36 -7.46
CA TYR A 41 -3.33 0.87 -8.68
C TYR A 41 -2.35 1.82 -9.37
N PRO A 42 -1.62 1.37 -10.42
CA PRO A 42 -0.71 2.23 -11.16
C PRO A 42 -1.47 3.31 -11.94
N GLU A 43 -0.82 4.44 -12.18
CA GLU A 43 -1.35 5.47 -13.09
C GLU A 43 -1.45 4.89 -14.52
N MET A 44 -2.65 4.93 -15.11
CA MET A 44 -3.00 4.23 -16.37
C MET A 44 -2.10 4.59 -17.55
N ASN A 45 -1.50 5.78 -17.55
CA ASN A 45 -0.71 6.32 -18.67
C ASN A 45 0.81 6.08 -18.55
N ASN A 46 1.28 5.44 -17.47
CA ASN A 46 2.70 5.22 -17.27
C ASN A 46 3.07 3.76 -17.58
N ASN A 47 3.24 3.46 -18.87
CA ASN A 47 3.57 2.12 -19.39
C ASN A 47 4.89 1.54 -18.83
N GLU A 48 5.73 2.35 -18.19
CA GLU A 48 7.05 1.93 -17.69
C GLU A 48 7.03 1.27 -16.29
N ALA A 49 5.90 1.27 -15.58
CA ALA A 49 5.86 0.91 -14.15
C ALA A 49 4.85 -0.19 -13.76
N LYS A 50 4.54 -1.12 -14.69
CA LYS A 50 3.71 -2.29 -14.37
C LYS A 50 4.48 -3.27 -13.49
N LEU A 51 4.01 -3.47 -12.26
CA LEU A 51 4.53 -4.47 -11.35
C LEU A 51 3.68 -5.74 -11.43
N ARG A 52 4.30 -6.88 -11.10
CA ARG A 52 3.56 -8.13 -10.90
C ARG A 52 2.48 -7.89 -9.82
N LYS A 53 1.25 -8.34 -10.13
CA LYS A 53 0.06 -8.20 -9.28
C LYS A 53 -0.40 -6.76 -9.04
N ASP A 54 -0.13 -5.84 -9.97
CA ASP A 54 -0.89 -4.58 -10.01
C ASP A 54 -2.39 -4.88 -10.15
N ASN A 55 -3.22 -4.06 -9.50
CA ASN A 55 -4.68 -4.21 -9.38
C ASN A 55 -5.14 -5.54 -8.72
N HIS A 56 -4.24 -6.24 -8.04
CA HIS A 56 -4.56 -7.43 -7.28
C HIS A 56 -4.22 -7.21 -5.80
N GLU A 57 -5.04 -7.81 -4.94
CA GLU A 57 -4.80 -7.83 -3.52
C GLU A 57 -3.58 -8.70 -3.20
N LEU A 58 -2.69 -8.19 -2.34
CA LEU A 58 -1.53 -8.91 -1.80
C LEU A 58 -1.60 -8.95 -0.28
N ILE A 59 -1.29 -10.10 0.32
CA ILE A 59 -1.24 -10.25 1.79
C ILE A 59 0.03 -9.60 2.34
N ILE A 60 -0.10 -8.82 3.41
CA ILE A 60 1.02 -8.26 4.18
C ILE A 60 1.39 -9.22 5.30
N LEU A 61 2.61 -9.75 5.28
CA LEU A 61 3.14 -10.77 6.20
C LEU A 61 3.85 -10.20 7.43
N GLY A 62 3.45 -9.03 7.93
CA GLY A 62 4.09 -8.40 9.07
C GLY A 62 3.56 -7.02 9.41
N GLU A 63 4.31 -6.32 10.26
CA GLU A 63 4.09 -4.91 10.53
C GLU A 63 4.56 -4.04 9.37
N PHE A 64 3.93 -2.89 9.24
CA PHE A 64 4.29 -1.87 8.27
C PHE A 64 4.04 -0.50 8.88
N SER A 65 4.79 0.50 8.42
CA SER A 65 4.56 1.90 8.71
C SER A 65 4.47 2.67 7.40
N ILE A 66 3.53 3.60 7.33
CA ILE A 66 3.39 4.52 6.19
C ILE A 66 3.47 5.93 6.76
N GLU A 67 4.40 6.72 6.26
CA GLU A 67 4.62 8.09 6.73
C GLU A 67 4.75 9.02 5.52
N VAL A 68 4.05 10.15 5.56
CA VAL A 68 4.18 11.18 4.52
C VAL A 68 5.63 11.69 4.49
N GLY A 69 6.19 11.85 3.29
CA GLY A 69 7.59 12.26 3.10
C GLY A 69 8.60 11.11 3.16
N LYS A 70 8.17 9.87 3.42
CA LYS A 70 9.04 8.68 3.42
C LYS A 70 8.53 7.59 2.47
N PRO A 71 9.42 6.74 1.94
CA PRO A 71 9.03 5.49 1.30
C PRO A 71 8.37 4.54 2.29
N ALA A 72 7.28 3.89 1.90
CA ALA A 72 6.69 2.80 2.67
C ALA A 72 7.37 1.47 2.28
N ILE A 73 7.51 0.57 3.26
CA ILE A 73 8.09 -0.76 3.08
C ILE A 73 7.08 -1.80 3.55
N PHE A 74 6.81 -2.78 2.70
CA PHE A 74 5.90 -3.87 3.00
C PHE A 74 6.61 -5.21 2.81
N ARG A 75 6.39 -6.13 3.75
CA ARG A 75 6.67 -7.55 3.57
C ARG A 75 5.39 -8.23 3.08
N LEU A 76 5.40 -8.70 1.85
CA LEU A 76 4.22 -9.27 1.17
C LEU A 76 4.38 -10.78 0.99
N GLU A 77 3.28 -11.44 0.66
CA GLU A 77 3.32 -12.83 0.20
C GLU A 77 4.26 -13.03 -1.01
N PRO A 78 4.80 -14.24 -1.21
CA PRO A 78 5.64 -14.54 -2.35
C PRO A 78 4.91 -14.30 -3.68
N LEU A 79 5.54 -13.56 -4.59
CA LEU A 79 5.00 -13.34 -5.95
C LEU A 79 5.61 -14.30 -6.99
N GLY A 80 6.42 -15.27 -6.55
CA GLY A 80 7.13 -16.22 -7.39
C GLY A 80 7.11 -17.63 -6.79
N ILE A 81 7.68 -18.58 -7.53
CA ILE A 81 7.68 -20.01 -7.15
C ILE A 81 8.69 -20.30 -6.03
N PHE A 82 9.76 -19.50 -5.96
CA PHE A 82 10.84 -19.64 -4.99
C PHE A 82 10.96 -18.37 -4.16
N GLY A 83 10.80 -18.47 -2.84
CA GLY A 83 10.96 -17.38 -1.87
C GLY A 83 9.87 -17.35 -0.80
N ASP A 84 10.25 -16.93 0.42
CA ASP A 84 9.36 -16.91 1.59
C ASP A 84 8.50 -15.64 1.68
N CYS A 85 8.90 -14.56 1.00
CA CYS A 85 8.17 -13.30 0.95
C CYS A 85 8.66 -12.40 -0.19
N THR A 86 7.90 -11.34 -0.48
CA THR A 86 8.31 -10.25 -1.39
C THR A 86 8.40 -8.95 -0.62
N ILE A 87 9.55 -8.28 -0.66
CA ILE A 87 9.67 -6.92 -0.11
C ILE A 87 9.26 -5.91 -1.18
N ARG A 88 8.31 -5.03 -0.83
CA ARG A 88 7.90 -3.91 -1.69
C ARG A 88 8.25 -2.60 -1.00
N ARG A 89 9.17 -1.85 -1.62
CA ARG A 89 9.48 -0.46 -1.26
C ARG A 89 8.78 0.47 -2.25
N THR A 90 7.99 1.41 -1.75
CA THR A 90 7.30 2.39 -2.58
C THR A 90 8.19 3.59 -2.89
N ASN A 91 7.74 4.48 -3.77
CA ASN A 91 8.23 5.86 -3.80
C ASN A 91 7.76 6.62 -2.56
N ILE A 92 8.28 7.84 -2.38
CA ILE A 92 7.91 8.71 -1.27
C ILE A 92 6.39 8.89 -1.23
N VAL A 93 5.80 8.69 -0.06
CA VAL A 93 4.36 8.87 0.18
C VAL A 93 4.07 10.36 0.25
N LYS A 94 3.14 10.82 -0.60
CA LYS A 94 2.74 12.22 -0.71
C LYS A 94 1.52 12.55 0.15
N ARG A 95 0.59 11.59 0.29
CA ARG A 95 -0.61 11.74 1.12
C ARG A 95 -1.14 10.40 1.56
N ILE A 96 -1.74 10.37 2.74
CA ILE A 96 -2.49 9.25 3.29
C ILE A 96 -3.92 9.72 3.54
N SER A 97 -4.90 8.85 3.36
CA SER A 97 -6.32 9.14 3.49
C SER A 97 -7.03 7.95 4.11
N TYR A 98 -7.76 8.19 5.19
CA TYR A 98 -8.69 7.21 5.77
C TYR A 98 -9.96 7.15 4.93
N ILE A 99 -10.43 5.94 4.62
CA ILE A 99 -11.63 5.72 3.81
C ILE A 99 -12.80 5.30 4.70
N HIS A 100 -12.61 4.30 5.57
CA HIS A 100 -13.65 3.81 6.48
C HIS A 100 -13.11 2.91 7.58
#